data_AF-A0A9D2IIW9-F1
#
_entry.id   AF-A0A9D2IIW9-F1
#
_cell.length_a   1.000
_cell.length_b   1.000
_cell.length_c   1.000
_cell.angle_alpha   90.00
_cell.angle_beta   90.00
_cell.angle_gamma   90.00
#
_symmetry.space_group_name_H-M   'P 1'
#
loop_
_entity.id
_entity.type
_entity.pdbx_description
1 polymer ?
#
loop_
_entity_poly.entity_id
_entity_poly.type
_entity_poly.pdbx_seq_one_letter_code
_entity_poly.pdbx_strand_id
1 'polypeptide(L)' 'RFLKTEEGGREIMCEIMEKIREEGRKEGRKSGFLESSRKTALNLNRMGMPEETIARAVEEDVTVVRQWLKSAK' A
#
# COMPACT_ATOMS: atom_id res chain seq x y z
N ARG A 1 -10.46 30.61 3.75
CA ARG A 1 -10.33 29.28 4.39
C ARG A 1 -11.00 29.40 5.75
N PHE A 2 -12.18 28.79 5.93
CA PHE A 2 -12.93 28.94 7.18
C PHE A 2 -12.26 28.19 8.32
N LEU A 3 -12.15 28.84 9.48
CA LEU A 3 -11.71 28.18 10.72
C LEU A 3 -12.86 27.34 11.29
N LYS A 4 -12.56 26.28 12.05
CA LYS A 4 -13.57 25.38 12.65
C LYS A 4 -14.63 26.12 13.51
N THR A 5 -14.30 27.31 13.98
CA THR A 5 -15.11 28.18 14.84
C THR A 5 -15.95 29.20 14.07
N GLU A 6 -15.76 29.31 12.75
CA GLU A 6 -16.52 30.23 11.88
C GLU A 6 -17.77 29.52 11.33
N GLU A 7 -18.77 30.31 10.90
CA GLU A 7 -19.99 29.81 10.26
C GLU A 7 -19.62 29.00 8.99
N GLY A 8 -20.19 27.81 8.82
CA GLY A 8 -19.81 26.85 7.78
C GLY A 8 -18.49 26.09 8.02
N GLY A 9 -17.68 26.50 9.00
CA GLY A 9 -16.40 25.86 9.33
C GLY A 9 -16.53 24.42 9.84
N ARG A 10 -17.64 24.09 10.50
CA ARG A 10 -17.94 22.73 10.99
C ARG A 10 -18.27 21.76 9.85
N GLU A 11 -19.04 22.19 8.87
CA GLU A 11 -19.43 21.39 7.71
C GLU A 11 -18.20 21.06 6.86
N ILE A 12 -17.37 22.06 6.59
CA ILE A 12 -16.09 21.88 5.90
C ILE A 12 -15.18 20.91 6.67
N MET A 13 -15.17 20.98 8.00
CA MET A 13 -14.41 20.04 8.84
C MET A 13 -14.90 18.61 8.66
N CYS A 14 -16.22 18.38 8.73
CA CYS A 14 -16.80 17.06 8.54
C CYS A 14 -16.42 16.46 7.18
N GLU A 15 -16.54 17.23 6.10
CA GLU A 15 -16.14 16.79 4.76
C GLU A 15 -14.65 16.44 4.67
N ILE A 16 -13.78 17.28 5.25
CA ILE A 16 -12.33 17.03 5.28
C ILE A 16 -12.01 15.77 6.09
N MET A 17 -12.68 15.54 7.22
CA MET A 17 -12.44 14.34 8.02
C MET A 17 -12.84 13.07 7.30
N GLU A 18 -13.96 13.07 6.59
CA GLU A 18 -14.35 11.91 5.79
C GLU A 18 -13.35 11.64 4.66
N LYS A 19 -12.83 12.70 4.01
CA LYS A 19 -11.75 12.56 3.02
C LYS A 19 -10.48 11.96 3.63
N ILE A 20 -10.02 12.50 4.76
CA ILE A 20 -8.83 11.97 5.48
C ILE A 20 -9.03 10.50 5.86
N ARG A 21 -10.22 10.14 6.35
CA ARG A 21 -10.53 8.74 6.72
C ARG A 21 -10.51 7.82 5.51
N GLU A 22 -11.09 8.23 4.39
CA GLU A 22 -11.09 7.47 3.13
C GLU A 22 -9.67 7.30 2.58
N GLU A 23 -8.90 8.39 2.52
CA GLU A 23 -7.50 8.39 2.09
C GLU A 23 -6.66 7.47 2.96
N GLY A 24 -6.77 7.60 4.29
CA GLY A 24 -6.05 6.75 5.24
C GLY A 24 -6.39 5.27 5.08
N ARG A 25 -7.67 4.92 4.86
CA ARG A 25 -8.07 3.53 4.60
C ARG A 25 -7.56 3.03 3.25
N LYS A 26 -7.53 3.87 2.21
CA LYS A 26 -6.99 3.51 0.90
C LYS A 26 -5.48 3.28 0.97
N GLU A 27 -4.76 4.18 1.62
CA GLU A 27 -3.31 4.08 1.83
C GLU A 27 -2.96 2.86 2.66
N GLY A 28 -3.66 2.62 3.78
CA GLY A 28 -3.45 1.44 4.63
C GLY A 28 -3.68 0.11 3.91
N ARG A 29 -4.72 0.03 3.05
CA ARG A 29 -4.93 -1.16 2.22
C ARG A 29 -3.80 -1.36 1.22
N LYS A 30 -3.34 -0.29 0.57
CA LYS A 30 -2.25 -0.34 -0.41
C LYS A 30 -0.93 -0.75 0.24
N SER A 31 -0.58 -0.16 1.38
CA SER A 31 0.65 -0.48 2.10
C SER A 31 0.65 -1.91 2.64
N GLY A 32 -0.46 -2.35 3.23
CA GLY A 32 -0.61 -3.72 3.71
C GLY A 32 -0.54 -4.76 2.59
N PHE A 33 -1.17 -4.50 1.44
CA PHE A 33 -1.04 -5.35 0.26
C PHE A 33 0.42 -5.44 -0.18
N LEU A 34 1.11 -4.30 -0.37
CA LEU A 34 2.50 -4.28 -0.79
C LEU A 34 3.44 -5.03 0.16
N GLU A 35 3.28 -4.83 1.48
CA GLU A 35 4.09 -5.50 2.50
C GLU A 35 3.88 -7.02 2.49
N SER A 36 2.62 -7.46 2.42
CA SER A 36 2.28 -8.88 2.38
C SER A 36 2.74 -9.56 1.09
N SER A 37 2.60 -8.90 -0.07
CA SER A 37 3.13 -9.37 -1.36
C SER A 37 4.65 -9.48 -1.31
N ARG A 38 5.35 -8.49 -0.78
CA ARG A 38 6.82 -8.53 -0.61
C ARG A 38 7.25 -9.70 0.28
N LYS A 39 6.60 -9.89 1.43
CA LYS A 39 6.89 -11.00 2.35
C LYS A 39 6.66 -12.36 1.68
N THR A 40 5.56 -12.49 0.95
CA THR A 40 5.23 -13.70 0.19
C THR A 40 6.27 -13.98 -0.88
N ALA A 41 6.68 -12.96 -1.65
CA ALA A 41 7.72 -13.08 -2.67
C ALA A 41 9.05 -13.58 -2.09
N LEU A 42 9.46 -13.04 -0.94
CA LEU A 42 10.68 -13.49 -0.25
C LEU A 42 10.60 -14.94 0.21
N ASN A 43 9.46 -15.37 0.74
CA ASN A 43 9.25 -16.75 1.17
C ASN A 43 9.28 -17.72 -0.01
N LEU A 44 8.60 -17.40 -1.12
CA LEU A 44 8.60 -18.21 -2.32
C LEU A 44 10.00 -18.31 -2.94
N ASN A 45 10.77 -17.22 -2.94
CA ASN A 45 12.16 -17.23 -3.40
C ASN A 45 13.05 -18.13 -2.52
N ARG A 46 12.85 -18.11 -1.19
CA ARG A 46 13.54 -19.04 -0.27
C ARG A 46 13.17 -20.51 -0.52
N MET A 47 11.98 -20.76 -1.05
CA MET A 47 11.53 -22.10 -1.48
C MET A 47 12.07 -22.49 -2.87
N GLY A 48 12.88 -21.65 -3.52
CA GLY A 48 13.50 -21.93 -4.82
C GLY A 48 12.61 -21.63 -6.03
N MET A 49 11.51 -20.90 -5.84
CA MET A 49 10.63 -20.53 -6.95
C MET A 49 11.31 -19.48 -7.86
N PRO A 50 11.19 -19.58 -9.19
CA PRO A 50 11.71 -18.57 -10.13
C PRO A 50 11.01 -17.21 -9.97
N GLU A 51 11.74 -16.13 -10.23
CA GLU A 51 11.26 -14.75 -10.08
C GLU A 51 10.00 -14.45 -10.91
N GLU A 52 9.90 -14.99 -12.13
CA GLU A 52 8.76 -14.84 -13.02
C GLU A 52 7.51 -15.56 -12.49
N THR A 53 7.69 -16.69 -11.80
CA THR A 53 6.59 -17.40 -11.15
C THR A 53 6.14 -16.69 -9.89
N ILE A 54 7.09 -16.12 -9.12
CA ILE A 54 6.79 -15.31 -7.95
C ILE A 54 6.01 -14.06 -8.35
N ALA A 55 6.45 -13.34 -9.38
CA ALA A 55 5.78 -12.17 -9.94
C ALA A 55 4.31 -12.44 -10.26
N ARG A 56 4.03 -13.57 -10.94
CA ARG A 56 2.65 -14.02 -11.18
C ARG A 56 1.88 -14.34 -9.90
N ALA A 57 2.52 -14.98 -8.93
CA ALA A 57 1.88 -15.39 -7.68
C ALA A 57 1.49 -14.22 -6.77
N VAL A 58 2.24 -13.11 -6.83
CA VAL A 58 1.98 -11.89 -6.04
C VAL A 58 1.38 -10.75 -6.87
N GLU A 59 1.00 -11.05 -8.12
CA GLU A 59 0.37 -10.14 -9.07
C GLU A 59 1.14 -8.82 -9.29
N GLU A 60 2.47 -8.91 -9.37
CA GLU A 60 3.35 -7.75 -9.56
C GLU A 60 4.32 -7.94 -10.72
N ASP A 61 4.91 -6.84 -11.16
CA ASP A 61 5.91 -6.88 -12.22
C ASP A 61 7.20 -7.58 -11.74
N VAL A 62 7.80 -8.40 -12.61
CA VAL A 62 9.03 -9.14 -12.29
C VAL A 62 10.19 -8.22 -11.91
N THR A 63 10.24 -6.99 -12.45
CA THR A 63 11.25 -5.99 -12.08
C THR A 63 11.09 -5.50 -10.64
N VAL A 64 9.85 -5.35 -10.17
CA VAL A 64 9.53 -4.98 -8.78
C VAL A 64 9.91 -6.12 -7.84
N VAL A 65 9.54 -7.36 -8.17
CA VAL A 65 9.95 -8.54 -7.41
C VAL A 65 11.47 -8.66 -7.33
N ARG A 66 12.18 -8.48 -8.46
CA ARG A 66 13.64 -8.45 -8.49
C ARG A 66 14.23 -7.42 -7.53
N GLN A 67 13.66 -6.22 -7.46
CA GLN A 67 14.12 -5.19 -6.52
C GLN A 67 13.93 -5.64 -5.08
N TRP A 68 12.76 -6.19 -4.74
CA TRP A 68 12.50 -6.69 -3.38
C TRP A 68 13.45 -7.80 -2.94
N LEU A 69 13.74 -8.74 -3.84
CA LEU A 69 14.66 -9.85 -3.57
C LEU A 69 16.11 -9.37 -3.46
N LYS A 70 16.52 -8.35 -4.22
CA LYS A 70 17.85 -7.72 -4.11
C LYS A 70 18.01 -6.98 -2.79
N SER A 71 17.00 -6.24 -2.32
CA SER A 71 17.04 -5.49 -1.07
C SER A 71 16.94 -6.36 0.19
N ALA A 72 16.76 -7.67 0.06
CA ALA A 72 16.68 -8.62 1.17
C ALA A 72 17.92 -9.53 1.30
N LYS A 73 18.87 -9.38 0.39
CA LYS A 73 20.24 -9.92 0.51
C LYS A 73 21.10 -8.92 1.27
#